data_AF-A0A953YMF8-F1
#
_entry.id   AF-A0A953YMF8-F1
#
_cell.length_a   1.000
_cell.length_b   1.000
_cell.length_c   1.000
_cell.angle_alpha   90.00
_cell.angle_beta   90.00
_cell.angle_gamma   90.00
#
_symmetry.space_group_name_H-M   'P 1'
#
loop_
_entity.id
_entity.type
_entity.pdbx_description
1 polymer ?
#
loop_
_entity_poly.entity_id
_entity_poly.type
_entity_poly.pdbx_seq_one_letter_code
_entity_poly.pdbx_strand_id
1 'polypeptide(L)'
;MSTARTRTLLFLAPGLGWLALFMLVPVGIVIADSFFQRGVYGGVVYTFTFENFARAFDPLYAGVLLTSAKIAGLATLAAVLIGYPAAYAIARGPKRRQPLLLFLVMLPFWSNYLIRTYAWIVLL
;
A
#
# COMPACT_ATOMS: atom_id res chain seq x y z
N MET A 1 19.78 -27.82 -17.20
CA MET A 1 18.85 -27.04 -16.35
C MET A 1 19.10 -25.53 -16.32
N SER A 2 20.29 -25.01 -16.73
CA SER A 2 20.59 -23.55 -16.76
C SER A 2 19.89 -22.78 -17.91
N THR A 3 19.82 -23.36 -19.11
CA THR A 3 19.30 -22.71 -20.33
C THR A 3 17.80 -22.38 -20.32
N ALA A 4 17.00 -23.14 -19.57
CA ALA A 4 15.57 -22.87 -19.42
C ALA A 4 15.32 -21.61 -18.58
N ARG A 5 16.08 -21.42 -17.49
CA ARG A 5 15.96 -20.26 -16.60
C ARG A 5 16.34 -18.96 -17.30
N THR A 6 17.40 -18.98 -18.11
CA THR A 6 17.86 -17.81 -18.87
C THR A 6 16.85 -17.37 -19.93
N ARG A 7 16.17 -18.31 -20.59
CA ARG A 7 15.10 -18.01 -21.55
C ARG A 7 13.86 -17.44 -20.87
N THR A 8 13.45 -17.99 -19.73
CA THR A 8 12.35 -17.43 -18.93
C THR A 8 12.67 -16.02 -18.44
N LEU A 9 13.89 -15.77 -17.96
CA LEU A 9 14.36 -14.43 -17.59
C LEU A 9 14.37 -13.48 -18.78
N LEU A 10 14.77 -13.93 -19.98
CA LEU A 10 14.78 -13.10 -21.18
C LEU A 10 13.37 -12.63 -21.59
N PHE A 11 12.35 -13.49 -21.46
CA PHE A 11 10.96 -13.12 -21.73
C PHE A 11 10.32 -12.28 -20.62
N LEU A 12 10.74 -12.46 -19.36
CA LEU A 12 10.25 -11.66 -18.23
C LEU A 12 10.99 -10.32 -18.09
N ALA A 13 12.22 -10.21 -18.61
CA ALA A 13 13.09 -9.04 -18.51
C ALA A 13 12.43 -7.72 -18.94
N PRO A 14 11.73 -7.61 -20.09
CA PRO A 14 11.11 -6.34 -20.47
C PRO A 14 9.97 -5.94 -19.53
N GLY A 15 9.14 -6.88 -19.07
CA GLY A 15 8.05 -6.60 -18.13
C GLY A 15 8.55 -6.24 -16.73
N LEU A 16 9.50 -7.01 -16.20
CA LEU A 16 10.12 -6.73 -14.91
C LEU A 16 10.94 -5.44 -14.95
N GLY A 17 11.66 -5.19 -16.05
CA GLY A 17 12.41 -3.96 -16.26
C GLY A 17 11.50 -2.74 -16.30
N TRP A 18 10.36 -2.84 -17.00
CA TRP A 18 9.35 -1.77 -17.01
C TRP A 18 8.81 -1.48 -15.61
N LEU A 19 8.35 -2.50 -14.89
CA LEU A 19 7.82 -2.35 -13.52
C LEU A 19 8.89 -1.79 -12.57
N ALA A 20 10.11 -2.32 -12.63
CA ALA A 20 11.20 -1.85 -11.80
C ALA A 20 11.56 -0.40 -12.13
N LEU A 21 11.64 -0.02 -13.40
CA LEU A 21 11.94 1.35 -13.81
C LEU A 21 10.88 2.33 -13.27
N PHE A 22 9.60 2.10 -13.56
CA PHE A 22 8.55 3.02 -13.17
C PHE A 22 8.25 3.03 -11.67
N MET A 23 8.60 1.97 -10.95
CA MET A 23 8.47 1.93 -9.49
C MET A 23 9.70 2.54 -8.78
N LEU A 24 10.92 2.22 -9.24
CA LEU A 24 12.15 2.64 -8.57
C LEU A 24 12.55 4.08 -8.91
N VAL A 25 12.26 4.57 -10.12
CA VAL A 25 12.56 5.96 -10.50
C VAL A 25 11.90 6.98 -9.56
N PRO A 26 10.57 6.96 -9.32
CA PRO A 26 9.94 7.93 -8.42
C PRO A 26 10.39 7.75 -6.97
N VAL A 27 10.65 6.51 -6.53
CA VAL A 27 11.21 6.25 -5.20
C VAL A 27 12.62 6.86 -5.08
N GLY A 28 13.45 6.71 -6.11
CA GLY A 28 14.77 7.31 -6.18
C GLY A 28 14.74 8.83 -6.14
N ILE A 29 13.78 9.45 -6.84
CA ILE A 29 13.56 10.91 -6.78
C ILE A 29 13.21 11.35 -5.36
N VAL A 30 12.27 10.67 -4.68
CA VAL A 30 11.89 11.00 -3.30
C VAL A 30 13.07 10.82 -2.33
N ILE A 31 13.87 9.78 -2.52
CA ILE A 31 15.08 9.56 -1.71
C ILE A 31 16.09 10.68 -1.94
N ALA A 32 16.33 11.08 -3.20
CA ALA A 32 17.24 12.18 -3.52
C ALA A 32 16.75 13.49 -2.88
N ASP A 33 15.46 13.81 -3.02
CA ASP A 33 14.84 15.00 -2.43
C ASP A 33 14.90 15.01 -0.90
N SER A 34 14.96 13.84 -0.26
CA SER A 34 15.08 13.75 1.20
C SER A 34 16.41 14.33 1.73
N PHE A 35 17.45 14.39 0.90
CA PHE A 35 18.73 15.02 1.23
C PHE A 35 18.80 16.52 0.91
N PHE A 36 17.77 17.10 0.29
CA PHE A 36 17.75 18.50 -0.13
C PHE A 36 16.74 19.32 0.68
N GLN A 37 16.97 20.63 0.78
CA GLN A 37 16.09 21.52 1.55
C GLN A 37 14.79 21.83 0.79
N ARG A 38 13.68 21.85 1.51
CA ARG A 38 12.40 22.31 0.96
C ARG A 38 12.37 23.85 0.91
N GLY A 39 12.15 24.42 -0.27
CA GLY A 39 11.99 25.86 -0.46
C GLY A 39 10.71 26.39 0.19
N VAL A 40 10.77 27.63 0.68
CA VAL A 40 9.67 28.30 1.42
C VAL A 40 8.39 28.45 0.59
N TYR A 41 8.51 28.62 -0.73
CA TYR A 41 7.38 28.78 -1.66
C TYR A 41 7.07 27.50 -2.46
N GLY A 42 7.62 26.36 -2.04
CA GLY A 42 7.62 25.13 -2.83
C GLY A 42 8.84 25.04 -3.74
N GLY A 43 9.25 23.80 -4.05
CA GLY A 43 10.47 23.50 -4.79
C GLY A 43 11.59 22.94 -3.91
N VAL A 44 12.61 22.39 -4.57
CA VAL A 44 13.79 21.79 -3.95
C VAL A 44 14.93 22.78 -4.05
N VAL A 45 15.48 23.19 -2.91
CA VAL A 45 16.73 23.94 -2.84
C VAL A 45 17.85 22.90 -2.76
N TYR A 46 18.74 22.88 -3.76
CA TYR A 46 19.84 21.93 -3.88
C TYR A 46 20.99 22.18 -2.87
N THR A 47 20.62 22.39 -1.62
CA THR A 47 21.52 22.45 -0.47
C THR A 47 21.43 21.11 0.25
N PHE A 48 22.54 20.38 0.30
CA PHE A 48 22.60 19.09 0.99
C PHE A 48 22.40 19.28 2.49
N THR A 49 21.43 18.58 3.08
CA THR A 49 21.10 18.65 4.50
C THR A 49 20.61 17.31 5.04
N PHE A 50 20.81 17.09 6.34
CA PHE A 50 20.21 15.97 7.09
C PHE A 50 19.02 16.40 7.95
N GLU A 51 18.60 17.67 7.84
CA GLU A 51 17.54 18.24 8.67
C GLU A 51 16.19 17.55 8.45
N ASN A 52 15.89 17.09 7.24
CA ASN A 52 14.66 16.34 6.95
C ASN A 52 14.61 15.01 7.72
N PHE A 53 15.75 14.34 7.91
CA PHE A 53 15.82 13.11 8.71
C PHE A 53 15.64 13.43 10.19
N ALA A 54 16.23 14.52 10.70
CA ALA A 54 16.00 14.95 12.08
C ALA A 54 14.52 15.31 12.34
N ARG A 55 13.87 16.00 11.39
CA ARG A 55 12.44 16.31 11.45
C ARG A 55 11.58 15.06 11.44
N ALA A 56 11.98 14.00 10.73
CA ALA A 56 11.21 12.74 10.73
C ALA A 56 11.08 12.11 12.13
N PHE A 57 12.01 12.39 13.04
CA PHE A 57 11.97 11.94 14.44
C PHE A 57 11.31 12.92 15.41
N ASP A 58 10.84 14.07 14.94
CA ASP A 58 10.10 15.01 15.77
C ASP A 58 8.85 14.32 16.36
N PRO A 59 8.58 14.49 17.67
CA PRO A 59 7.40 13.93 18.34
C PRO A 59 6.08 14.13 17.60
N LEU A 60 5.93 15.22 16.85
CA LEU A 60 4.74 15.46 16.04
C LEU A 60 4.57 14.39 14.95
N TYR A 61 5.59 14.15 14.13
CA TYR A 61 5.53 13.16 13.06
C TYR A 61 5.51 11.73 13.61
N ALA A 62 6.27 11.46 14.67
CA ALA A 62 6.24 10.18 15.36
C ALA A 62 4.85 9.87 15.93
N GLY A 63 4.15 10.86 16.47
CA GLY A 63 2.78 10.72 16.97
C GLY A 63 1.77 10.37 15.87
N VAL A 64 1.87 11.03 14.71
CA VAL A 64 1.04 10.73 13.53
C VAL A 64 1.31 9.31 13.01
N LEU A 65 2.59 8.93 12.93
CA LEU A 65 2.99 7.60 12.47
C LEU A 65 2.51 6.51 13.43
N LEU A 66 2.64 6.73 14.74
CA LEU A 66 2.15 5.80 15.76
C LEU A 66 0.63 5.68 15.75
N THR A 67 -0.09 6.78 15.56
CA THR A 67 -1.55 6.76 15.43
C THR A 67 -1.98 5.95 14.21
N SER A 68 -1.32 6.17 13.06
CA SER A 68 -1.57 5.42 11.84
C SER A 68 -1.26 3.93 12.01
N ALA A 69 -0.14 3.60 12.65
CA ALA A 69 0.25 2.22 12.95
C ALA A 69 -0.73 1.53 13.92
N LYS A 70 -1.22 2.24 14.94
CA LYS A 70 -2.24 1.73 15.86
C LYS A 70 -3.55 1.45 15.14
N ILE A 71 -4.04 2.38 14.31
CA ILE A 71 -5.27 2.19 13.53
C ILE A 71 -5.11 1.01 12.57
N ALA A 72 -4.01 0.95 11.83
CA ALA A 72 -3.72 -0.15 10.92
C ALA A 72 -3.66 -1.50 11.65
N GLY A 73 -2.95 -1.56 12.79
CA GLY A 73 -2.84 -2.77 13.60
C GLY A 73 -4.18 -3.26 14.14
N LEU A 74 -4.99 -2.34 14.69
CA LEU A 74 -6.34 -2.67 15.17
C LEU A 74 -7.25 -3.13 14.02
N ALA A 75 -7.19 -2.45 12.87
CA ALA A 75 -7.95 -2.82 11.68
C ALA A 75 -7.54 -4.21 11.15
N THR A 76 -6.24 -4.53 11.10
CA THR A 76 -5.74 -5.85 10.71
C THR A 76 -6.19 -6.93 11.69
N LEU A 77 -6.10 -6.69 12.99
CA LEU A 77 -6.57 -7.64 14.00
C LEU A 77 -8.07 -7.89 13.86
N ALA A 78 -8.89 -6.85 13.72
CA ALA A 78 -10.32 -6.98 13.50
C ALA A 78 -10.62 -7.74 12.18
N ALA A 79 -9.89 -7.44 11.11
CA ALA A 79 -10.04 -8.12 9.83
C ALA A 79 -9.69 -9.62 9.92
N VAL A 80 -8.67 -9.99 10.67
CA VAL A 80 -8.32 -11.41 10.89
C VAL A 80 -9.38 -12.09 11.76
N LEU A 81 -9.79 -11.46 12.87
CA LEU A 81 -10.76 -12.03 13.80
C LEU A 81 -12.13 -12.25 13.17
N ILE A 82 -12.56 -11.38 12.24
CA ILE A 82 -13.86 -11.48 11.56
C ILE A 82 -13.71 -12.29 10.26
N GLY A 83 -12.67 -11.99 9.49
CA GLY A 83 -12.45 -12.58 8.16
C GLY A 83 -12.05 -14.05 8.22
N TYR A 84 -11.26 -14.47 9.21
CA TYR A 84 -10.83 -15.87 9.32
C TYR A 84 -11.99 -16.84 9.62
N PRO A 85 -12.88 -16.58 10.60
CA PRO A 85 -14.08 -17.40 10.80
C PRO A 85 -15.00 -17.41 9.58
N ALA A 86 -15.19 -16.26 8.92
CA ALA A 86 -16.01 -16.17 7.73
C ALA A 86 -15.43 -17.02 6.57
N ALA A 87 -14.12 -16.90 6.32
CA ALA A 87 -13.43 -17.68 5.31
C ALA A 87 -13.50 -19.19 5.61
N TYR A 88 -13.34 -19.57 6.87
CA TYR A 88 -13.45 -20.95 7.31
C TYR A 88 -14.87 -21.52 7.13
N ALA A 89 -15.91 -20.75 7.47
CA ALA A 89 -17.30 -21.13 7.25
C ALA A 89 -17.63 -21.30 5.77
N ILE A 90 -17.11 -20.41 4.90
CA ILE A 90 -17.26 -20.52 3.44
C ILE A 90 -16.57 -21.78 2.94
N ALA A 91 -15.32 -22.02 3.35
CA ALA A 91 -14.52 -23.16 2.91
C ALA A 91 -15.16 -24.52 3.29
N ARG A 92 -15.79 -24.61 4.47
CA ARG A 92 -16.50 -25.82 4.92
C ARG A 92 -17.95 -25.94 4.44
N GLY A 93 -18.50 -24.88 3.85
CA GLY A 93 -19.89 -24.85 3.38
C GLY A 93 -20.13 -25.59 2.06
N PRO A 94 -21.40 -25.71 1.61
CA PRO A 94 -21.74 -26.38 0.36
C PRO A 94 -21.10 -25.71 -0.86
N LYS A 95 -20.43 -26.50 -1.72
CA LYS A 95 -19.70 -26.02 -2.91
C LYS A 95 -20.54 -25.12 -3.84
N ARG A 96 -21.86 -25.33 -3.88
CA ARG A 96 -22.79 -24.52 -4.70
C ARG A 96 -22.93 -23.06 -4.21
N ARG A 97 -22.74 -22.79 -2.91
CA ARG A 97 -22.87 -21.44 -2.33
C ARG A 97 -21.55 -20.69 -2.20
N GLN A 98 -20.42 -21.39 -2.28
CA GLN A 98 -19.09 -20.77 -2.16
C GLN A 98 -18.83 -19.63 -3.16
N PRO A 99 -19.14 -19.76 -4.47
CA PRO A 99 -18.88 -18.69 -5.43
C PRO A 99 -19.67 -17.41 -5.12
N LEU A 100 -20.93 -17.56 -4.69
CA LEU A 100 -21.79 -16.44 -4.31
C LEU A 100 -21.26 -15.71 -3.07
N LEU A 101 -20.84 -16.47 -2.05
CA LEU A 101 -20.30 -15.90 -0.81
C LEU A 101 -18.97 -15.19 -1.05
N LEU A 102 -18.08 -15.75 -1.87
CA LEU A 102 -16.83 -15.11 -2.28
C LEU A 102 -17.10 -13.82 -3.07
N PHE A 103 -18.05 -13.85 -4.00
CA PHE A 103 -18.46 -12.65 -4.74
C PHE A 103 -18.93 -11.54 -3.80
N LEU A 104 -19.76 -11.86 -2.81
CA LEU A 104 -20.26 -10.88 -1.83
C LEU A 104 -19.13 -10.23 -1.01
N VAL A 105 -18.09 -11.00 -0.67
CA VAL A 105 -16.89 -10.51 0.04
C VAL A 105 -16.02 -9.61 -0.85
N MET A 106 -15.99 -9.87 -2.16
CA MET A 106 -15.21 -9.07 -3.12
C MET A 106 -15.93 -7.80 -3.59
N LEU A 107 -17.27 -7.72 -3.50
CA LEU A 107 -18.05 -6.53 -3.84
C LEU A 107 -17.51 -5.21 -3.27
N PRO A 108 -17.18 -5.08 -1.96
CA PRO A 108 -16.66 -3.83 -1.42
C PRO A 108 -15.31 -3.43 -2.02
N PHE A 109 -14.52 -4.37 -2.52
CA PHE A 109 -13.25 -4.07 -3.22
C PHE A 109 -13.48 -3.44 -4.60
N TRP A 110 -14.60 -3.74 -5.24
CA TRP A 110 -14.96 -3.15 -6.54
C TRP A 110 -15.51 -1.72 -6.44
N SER A 111 -15.85 -1.26 -5.23
CA SER A 111 -16.28 0.12 -5.02
C SER A 111 -15.08 1.06 -4.81
N ASN A 112 -15.13 2.24 -5.45
CA ASN A 112 -14.09 3.26 -5.29
C ASN A 112 -14.05 3.74 -3.83
N TYR A 113 -12.87 3.71 -3.21
CA TYR A 113 -12.63 4.19 -1.85
C TYR A 113 -13.18 5.60 -1.60
N LEU A 114 -13.10 6.49 -2.60
CA LEU A 114 -13.64 7.85 -2.54
C LEU A 114 -15.16 7.84 -2.34
N ILE A 115 -15.88 7.05 -3.13
CA ILE A 115 -17.35 6.95 -3.04
C ILE A 115 -17.74 6.46 -1.64
N ARG A 116 -17.05 5.42 -1.13
CA ARG A 116 -17.30 4.90 0.21
C ARG A 116 -17.07 5.97 1.27
N THR A 117 -15.98 6.73 1.17
CA THR A 117 -15.64 7.78 2.14
C THR A 117 -16.65 8.93 2.11
N TYR A 118 -17.04 9.41 0.91
CA TYR A 118 -18.05 10.47 0.78
C TYR A 118 -19.44 10.03 1.23
N ALA A 119 -19.83 8.78 0.99
CA ALA A 119 -21.11 8.26 1.46
C ALA A 119 -21.23 8.35 2.99
N TRP A 120 -20.16 8.07 3.74
CA TRP A 120 -20.15 8.25 5.20
C TRP A 120 -20.22 9.72 5.62
N ILE A 121 -19.53 10.61 4.90
CA ILE A 121 -19.57 12.07 5.19
C ILE A 121 -20.98 12.64 4.96
N VAL A 122 -21.73 12.14 3.97
CA VAL A 122 -23.10 12.59 3.71
C VAL A 122 -24.10 12.01 4.72
N LEU A 123 -23.80 10.84 5.29
CA LEU A 123 -24.67 10.12 6.22
C LEU A 123 -24.49 10.60 7.68
N LEU A 124 -23.33 11.17 8.01
CA LEU A 124 -23.00 11.84 9.28
C LEU A 124 -23.28 13.34 9.21
#